data_AF-H1LVM0-F1
#
_entry.id   AF-H1LVM0-F1
#
_cell.length_a   1.000
_cell.length_b   1.000
_cell.length_c   1.000
_cell.angle_alpha   90.00
_cell.angle_beta   90.00
_cell.angle_gamma   90.00
#
_symmetry.space_group_name_H-M   'P 1'
#
loop_
_entity.id
_entity.type
_entity.pdbx_description
1 polymer ?
#
loop_
_entity_poly.entity_id
_entity_poly.type
_entity_poly.pdbx_seq_one_letter_code
_entity_poly.pdbx_strand_id
1 'polypeptide(L)' 'MNNTIMYKGYIGSVEFSEEDCIFFGKVLGIRSLISYEGENAKELLDDFHGAVDDYLYVCKSE' A
#
# COMPACT_ATOMS: atom_id res chain seq x y z
N MET A 1 -14.83 11.68 -1.96
CA MET A 1 -14.32 10.47 -2.64
C MET A 1 -13.50 9.67 -1.64
N ASN A 2 -13.58 8.33 -1.66
CA ASN A 2 -12.67 7.48 -0.88
C ASN A 2 -11.41 7.22 -1.71
N ASN A 3 -10.27 7.80 -1.33
CA ASN A 3 -8.97 7.55 -1.94
C ASN A 3 -8.24 6.43 -1.18
N THR A 4 -8.93 5.30 -0.98
CA THR A 4 -8.40 4.17 -0.21
C THR A 4 -8.64 2.85 -0.92
N ILE A 5 -7.71 1.92 -0.71
CA ILE A 5 -7.74 0.54 -1.19
C ILE A 5 -7.72 -0.42 -0.01
N MET A 6 -8.18 -1.65 -0.20
CA MET A 6 -8.30 -2.63 0.87
C MET A 6 -7.81 -4.00 0.46
N TYR A 7 -7.05 -4.65 1.33
CA TYR A 7 -6.56 -6.01 1.13
C TYR A 7 -6.35 -6.72 2.47
N LYS A 8 -6.89 -7.94 2.63
CA LYS A 8 -6.79 -8.74 3.86
C LYS A 8 -7.19 -7.98 5.16
N GLY A 9 -8.12 -7.02 5.05
CA GLY A 9 -8.57 -6.20 6.16
C GLY A 9 -7.68 -4.98 6.47
N TYR A 10 -6.59 -4.79 5.74
CA TYR A 10 -5.75 -3.60 5.78
C TYR A 10 -6.29 -2.55 4.82
N ILE A 11 -6.15 -1.28 5.20
CA ILE A 11 -6.57 -0.11 4.41
C ILE A 11 -5.31 0.62 3.97
N GLY A 12 -5.22 0.93 2.68
CA GLY A 12 -4.14 1.72 2.10
C GLY A 12 -4.62 3.09 1.62
N SER A 13 -3.82 4.15 1.77
CA SER A 13 -4.06 5.43 1.09
C SER A 13 -3.69 5.36 -0.39
N VAL A 14 -4.26 6.25 -1.20
CA VAL A 14 -3.88 6.45 -2.60
C VAL A 14 -3.68 7.95 -2.84
N GLU A 15 -2.47 8.30 -3.25
CA GLU A 15 -2.03 9.65 -3.58
C GLU A 15 -1.31 9.62 -4.94
N PHE A 16 -1.22 10.77 -5.61
CA PHE A 16 -0.54 10.91 -6.90
C PHE A 16 0.49 12.03 -6.80
N SER A 17 1.71 11.74 -7.25
CA SER A 17 2.79 12.73 -7.40
C SER A 17 2.81 13.21 -8.84
N GLU A 18 2.51 14.49 -9.07
CA GLU A 18 2.68 15.11 -10.41
C GLU A 18 4.15 15.26 -10.80
N GLU A 19 5.05 15.43 -9.82
CA GLU A 19 6.49 15.60 -10.04
C GLU A 19 7.12 14.32 -10.59
N ASP A 20 6.76 13.18 -9.99
CA ASP A 20 7.32 11.88 -10.36
C ASP A 20 6.43 11.10 -11.33
N CYS A 21 5.20 11.57 -11.57
CA CYS A 21 4.17 10.89 -12.34
C CYS A 21 3.82 9.48 -11.82
N ILE A 22 3.86 9.28 -10.50
CA ILE A 22 3.56 7.99 -9.86
C ILE A 22 2.37 8.07 -8.91
N PHE A 23 1.70 6.94 -8.71
CA PHE A 23 0.83 6.74 -7.56
C PHE A 23 1.65 6.20 -6.39
N PHE A 24 1.31 6.64 -5.19
CA PHE A 24 1.93 6.15 -3.97
C PHE A 24 0.92 6.08 -2.82
N GLY A 25 1.26 5.33 -1.78
CA GLY A 25 0.40 5.20 -0.61
C GLY A 25 1.10 4.54 0.56
N LYS A 26 0.36 4.45 1.66
CA LYS A 26 0.78 3.73 2.85
C LYS A 26 -0.36 3.01 3.53
N VAL A 27 -0.03 1.95 4.24
CA VAL A 27 -0.99 1.21 5.08
C VAL A 27 -1.39 2.09 6.27
N LEU A 28 -2.69 2.19 6.51
CA LEU A 28 -3.30 3.00 7.55
C LEU A 28 -3.70 2.12 8.75
N GLY A 29 -3.66 2.71 9.95
CA GLY A 29 -4.17 2.07 11.16
C GLY A 29 -3.26 1.01 11.79
N ILE A 30 -1.98 0.95 11.38
CA ILE A 30 -0.97 0.04 11.94
C ILE A 30 0.21 0.82 12.53
N ARG A 31 1.04 0.17 13.36
CA ARG A 31 2.22 0.79 13.97
C ARG A 31 3.42 0.85 13.02
N SER A 32 3.56 -0.12 12.13
CA SER A 32 4.66 -0.17 11.15
C SER A 32 4.39 0.79 10.00
N LEU A 33 5.45 1.44 9.50
CA LEU A 33 5.36 2.21 8.27
C LEU A 33 5.55 1.25 7.09
N ILE A 34 4.48 1.07 6.31
CA ILE A 34 4.48 0.28 5.08
C ILE A 34 4.01 1.21 3.97
N SER A 35 4.89 1.47 3.01
CA SER A 35 4.61 2.25 1.80
C SER A 35 4.64 1.36 0.57
N TYR A 36 3.99 1.81 -0.49
CA TYR A 36 3.93 1.15 -1.80
C TYR A 36 3.68 2.20 -2.88
N GLU A 37 4.05 1.89 -4.11
CA GLU A 37 3.96 2.79 -5.26
C GLU A 37 3.70 2.04 -6.57
N GLY A 38 3.35 2.78 -7.63
CA GLY A 38 3.19 2.23 -8.96
C GLY A 38 2.90 3.30 -10.01
N GLU A 39 3.34 3.07 -11.25
CA GLU A 39 3.13 4.02 -12.36
C GLU A 39 1.67 3.99 -12.85
N ASN A 40 0.95 2.92 -12.51
CA ASN A 40 -0.46 2.77 -12.81
C ASN A 40 -1.21 2.07 -11.67
N ALA A 41 -2.54 2.09 -11.76
CA ALA A 41 -3.40 1.53 -10.72
C ALA A 41 -3.17 0.03 -10.47
N LYS A 42 -2.76 -0.74 -11.49
CA LYS A 42 -2.51 -2.18 -11.32
C LYS A 42 -1.23 -2.41 -10.53
N GLU A 43 -0.15 -1.73 -10.88
CA GLU A 43 1.12 -1.80 -10.14
C GLU A 43 0.96 -1.36 -8.70
N LEU A 44 0.25 -0.26 -8.45
CA LEU A 44 -0.02 0.22 -7.09
C LEU A 44 -0.76 -0.84 -6.25
N LEU A 45 -1.73 -1.54 -6.84
CA LEU A 45 -2.49 -2.60 -6.16
C LEU A 45 -1.62 -3.83 -5.90
N ASP A 46 -0.82 -4.24 -6.89
CA ASP A 46 0.06 -5.39 -6.77
C ASP A 46 1.14 -5.15 -5.70
N ASP A 47 1.72 -3.95 -5.67
CA ASP A 47 2.73 -3.55 -4.67
C ASP A 47 2.11 -3.41 -3.26
N PHE A 48 0.91 -2.82 -3.15
CA PHE A 48 0.17 -2.79 -1.88
C PHE A 48 -0.11 -4.20 -1.33
N HIS A 49 -0.56 -5.12 -2.19
CA HIS A 49 -0.82 -6.50 -1.77
C HIS A 49 0.46 -7.20 -1.31
N GLY A 50 1.57 -7.02 -2.06
CA GLY A 50 2.88 -7.54 -1.71
C GLY A 50 3.37 -7.01 -0.36
N ALA A 51 3.32 -5.69 -0.17
CA ALA A 51 3.76 -5.05 1.07
C ALA A 51 2.95 -5.51 2.31
N VAL A 52 1.64 -5.73 2.15
CA VAL A 52 0.80 -6.32 3.21
C VAL A 52 1.16 -7.78 3.48
N ASP A 53 1.43 -8.57 2.44
CA ASP A 53 1.78 -9.98 2.58
C ASP A 53 3.15 -10.18 3.24
N ASP A 54 4.13 -9.37 2.87
CA ASP A 54 5.45 -9.35 3.50
C ASP A 54 5.35 -8.97 4.98
N TYR A 55 4.55 -7.96 5.31
CA TYR A 55 4.30 -7.59 6.70
C TYR A 55 3.67 -8.73 7.50
N LEU A 56 2.65 -9.39 6.96
CA LEU A 56 2.02 -10.53 7.60
C LEU A 56 2.97 -11.72 7.75
N TYR A 57 3.87 -11.93 6.79
CA TYR A 57 4.89 -12.97 6.84
C TYR A 57 5.90 -12.71 7.96
N VAL A 58 6.40 -11.47 8.06
CA VAL A 58 7.29 -11.05 9.15
C VAL A 58 6.58 -11.22 10.50
N CYS A 59 5.36 -10.72 10.66
CA CYS A 59 4.62 -10.85 11.92
C CYS A 59 4.34 -12.29 12.36
N LYS A 60 4.24 -13.25 11.44
CA LYS A 60 4.07 -14.67 11.76
C LYS A 60 5.36 -15.38 12.15
N SER A 61 6.50 -14.81 11.77
CA SER A 61 7.82 -15.38 11.99
C SER A 61 8.47 -14.91 13.30
N GLU A 62 7.80 -13.98 14.00
CA GLU A 62 8.18 -13.40 15.30
C GLU A 62 7.50 -14.10 16.49
#